data_AF-A0A8H4XTJ6-F1
#
_entry.id   AF-A0A8H4XTJ6-F1
#
_cell.length_a   1.000
_cell.length_b   1.000
_cell.length_c   1.000
_cell.angle_alpha   90.00
_cell.angle_beta   90.00
_cell.angle_gamma   90.00
#
_symmetry.space_group_name_H-M   'P 1'
#
loop_
_entity.id
_entity.type
_entity.pdbx_description
1 polymer ?
#
loop_
_entity_poly.entity_id
_entity_poly.type
_entity_poly.pdbx_seq_one_letter_code
_entity_poly.pdbx_strand_id
1 'polypeptide(L)'
;MKCSFTILSLALVPYATAAPVEEVKRATTPTVTIAAPAATIVGAKSGTVDTFNGIPFAEPPTSSLRLKPPVALTTGLGKVTATGTARSCPQMFFSDNWSSLTAMPARIA
;
A
#
# COMPACT_ATOMS: atom_id res chain seq x y z
N MET A 1 17.56 15.85 -75.73
CA MET A 1 17.12 17.07 -75.02
C MET A 1 16.08 16.62 -73.99
N LYS A 2 16.51 16.05 -72.85
CA LYS A 2 16.74 16.68 -71.54
C LYS A 2 15.52 17.52 -71.09
N CYS A 3 14.56 16.88 -70.42
CA CYS A 3 14.48 16.65 -68.97
C CYS A 3 13.84 17.83 -68.25
N SER A 4 12.57 17.69 -67.86
CA SER A 4 12.04 18.38 -66.68
C SER A 4 10.93 17.51 -66.08
N PHE A 5 11.34 16.57 -65.23
CA PHE A 5 10.48 15.61 -64.52
C PHE A 5 10.87 15.70 -63.04
N THR A 6 10.38 16.73 -62.37
CA THR A 6 10.56 17.00 -60.94
C THR A 6 9.61 18.18 -60.66
N ILE A 7 8.76 18.27 -59.64
CA ILE A 7 8.79 17.82 -58.25
C ILE A 7 7.34 17.94 -57.76
N LEU A 8 6.73 16.90 -57.17
CA LEU A 8 5.95 17.05 -55.93
C LEU A 8 5.58 15.67 -55.39
N SER A 9 6.58 15.03 -54.80
CA SER A 9 6.44 13.84 -53.96
C SER A 9 5.41 14.11 -52.86
N LEU A 10 4.30 13.39 -52.93
CA LEU A 10 3.23 13.31 -51.96
C LEU A 10 3.81 12.98 -50.58
N ALA A 11 3.72 13.93 -49.64
CA ALA A 11 4.20 13.78 -48.28
C ALA A 11 3.43 12.66 -47.58
N LEU A 12 4.11 11.54 -47.32
CA LEU A 12 3.63 10.47 -46.47
C LEU A 12 3.74 10.93 -45.01
N VAL A 13 2.74 11.68 -44.54
CA VAL A 13 2.66 12.08 -43.12
C VAL A 13 2.31 10.83 -42.32
N PRO A 14 3.17 10.38 -41.37
CA PRO A 14 2.81 9.31 -40.47
C PRO A 14 1.67 9.83 -39.57
N TYR A 15 0.47 9.28 -39.75
CA TYR A 15 -0.61 9.43 -38.79
C TYR A 15 -0.16 8.76 -37.49
N ALA A 16 0.26 9.57 -36.52
CA ALA A 16 0.49 9.09 -35.16
C ALA A 16 -0.85 8.59 -34.61
N THR A 17 -1.01 7.28 -34.48
CA THR A 17 -2.15 6.69 -33.79
C THR A 17 -1.99 7.02 -32.31
N ALA A 18 -2.82 7.92 -31.81
CA ALA A 18 -2.97 8.11 -30.38
C ALA A 18 -3.52 6.79 -29.80
N ALA A 19 -2.69 6.04 -29.09
CA ALA A 19 -3.17 4.90 -28.32
C ALA A 19 -4.19 5.42 -27.28
N PRO A 20 -5.32 4.74 -27.09
CA PRO A 20 -6.24 5.11 -26.02
C PRO A 20 -5.47 5.01 -24.69
N VAL A 21 -5.39 6.14 -23.98
CA VAL A 21 -4.97 6.12 -22.59
C VAL A 21 -6.07 5.36 -21.84
N GLU A 22 -5.77 4.14 -21.40
CA GLU A 22 -6.70 3.44 -20.50
C GLU A 22 -6.76 4.23 -19.20
N GLU A 23 -7.90 4.88 -18.97
CA GLU A 23 -8.22 5.50 -17.70
C GLU A 23 -8.31 4.37 -16.66
N VAL A 24 -7.25 4.20 -15.88
CA VAL A 24 -7.23 3.27 -14.74
C VAL A 24 -8.21 3.79 -13.70
N LYS A 25 -9.46 3.34 -13.80
CA LYS A 25 -10.49 3.63 -12.81
C LYS A 25 -10.06 3.02 -11.49
N ARG A 26 -10.11 3.84 -10.44
CA ARG A 26 -9.80 3.39 -9.09
C ARG A 26 -10.73 2.26 -8.68
N ALA A 27 -10.14 1.14 -8.27
CA ALA A 27 -10.90 -0.03 -7.85
C ALA A 27 -11.76 0.26 -6.60
N THR A 28 -12.97 -0.31 -6.56
CA THR A 28 -13.84 -0.28 -5.37
C THR A 28 -13.19 -0.95 -4.17
N THR A 29 -12.30 -1.92 -4.42
CA THR A 29 -11.50 -2.63 -3.41
C THR A 29 -10.04 -2.56 -3.82
N PRO A 30 -9.27 -1.59 -3.31
CA PRO A 30 -7.88 -1.40 -3.71
C PRO A 30 -7.07 -2.63 -3.28
N THR A 31 -6.31 -3.20 -4.22
CA THR A 31 -5.52 -4.43 -3.99
C THR A 31 -4.12 -4.22 -4.54
N VAL A 32 -3.11 -4.58 -3.76
CA VAL A 32 -1.68 -4.46 -4.12
C VAL A 32 -1.02 -5.84 -4.03
N THR A 33 -0.32 -6.23 -5.09
CA THR A 33 0.49 -7.46 -5.11
C THR A 33 1.97 -7.12 -5.00
N ILE A 34 2.67 -7.73 -4.05
CA ILE A 34 4.10 -7.57 -3.80
C ILE A 34 4.79 -8.86 -4.23
N ALA A 35 5.84 -8.75 -5.03
CA ALA A 35 6.56 -9.91 -5.56
C ALA A 35 7.44 -10.61 -4.51
N ALA A 36 8.14 -9.84 -3.66
CA ALA A 36 9.07 -10.38 -2.68
C ALA A 36 9.16 -9.49 -1.41
N PRO A 37 8.95 -10.03 -0.20
CA PRO A 37 8.30 -11.32 0.06
C PRO A 37 6.88 -11.33 -0.51
N ALA A 38 6.44 -12.46 -1.06
CA ALA A 38 5.19 -12.55 -1.80
C ALA A 38 3.98 -12.21 -0.92
N ALA A 39 3.19 -11.21 -1.32
CA ALA A 39 2.01 -10.79 -0.59
C ALA A 39 0.92 -10.20 -1.51
N THR A 40 -0.34 -10.37 -1.12
CA THR A 40 -1.51 -9.70 -1.71
C THR A 40 -2.22 -8.92 -0.61
N ILE A 41 -2.14 -7.61 -0.67
CA ILE A 41 -2.70 -6.72 0.34
C ILE A 41 -4.02 -6.16 -0.17
N VAL A 42 -5.12 -6.45 0.52
CA VAL A 42 -6.46 -5.94 0.20
C VAL A 42 -6.76 -4.78 1.15
N GLY A 43 -6.86 -3.57 0.60
CA GLY A 43 -7.16 -2.34 1.35
C GLY A 43 -8.62 -1.92 1.29
N ALA A 44 -8.90 -0.78 1.91
CA ALA A 44 -10.20 -0.12 1.90
C ALA A 44 -10.10 1.24 1.20
N LYS A 45 -11.18 1.66 0.54
CA LYS A 45 -11.31 3.01 -0.02
C LYS A 45 -12.05 3.89 0.97
N SER A 46 -11.43 5.00 1.36
CA SER A 46 -12.04 6.07 2.16
C SER A 46 -12.08 7.35 1.32
N GLY A 47 -13.26 7.67 0.76
CA GLY A 47 -13.40 8.79 -0.16
C GLY A 47 -12.51 8.64 -1.41
N THR A 48 -11.52 9.52 -1.53
CA THR A 48 -10.50 9.55 -2.59
C THR A 48 -9.13 9.02 -2.14
N VAL A 49 -9.08 8.31 -1.00
CA VAL A 49 -7.85 7.74 -0.43
C VAL A 49 -8.00 6.23 -0.33
N ASP A 50 -6.98 5.52 -0.79
CA ASP A 50 -6.88 4.07 -0.61
C ASP A 50 -6.02 3.81 0.63
N THR A 51 -6.53 3.01 1.55
CA THR A 51 -5.95 2.80 2.88
C THR A 51 -5.66 1.31 3.09
N PHE A 52 -4.48 1.02 3.62
CA PHE A 52 -4.02 -0.34 3.90
C PHE A 52 -3.44 -0.40 5.32
N ASN A 53 -4.27 -0.77 6.28
CA ASN A 53 -3.93 -0.78 7.70
C ASN A 53 -3.38 -2.13 8.16
N GLY A 54 -2.41 -2.10 9.07
CA GLY A 54 -1.95 -3.30 9.77
C GLY A 54 -1.12 -4.27 8.93
N ILE A 55 -0.44 -3.80 7.88
CA ILE A 55 0.49 -4.62 7.10
C ILE A 55 1.69 -4.99 7.97
N PRO A 56 1.99 -6.29 8.19
CA PRO A 56 3.19 -6.70 8.90
C PRO A 56 4.46 -6.28 8.16
N PHE A 57 5.43 -5.70 8.88
CA PHE A 57 6.73 -5.28 8.32
C PHE A 57 7.92 -6.08 8.87
N ALA A 58 7.71 -6.82 9.96
CA ALA A 58 8.72 -7.59 10.68
C ALA A 58 8.08 -8.80 11.37
N GLU A 59 8.91 -9.74 11.81
CA GLU A 59 8.49 -10.85 12.67
C GLU A 59 7.94 -10.34 14.02
N PRO A 60 6.91 -10.98 14.60
CA PRO A 60 6.34 -10.58 15.88
C PRO A 60 7.40 -10.55 17.00
N PRO A 61 7.57 -9.43 17.73
CA PRO A 61 8.62 -9.27 18.75
C PRO A 61 8.22 -9.96 20.07
N THR A 62 7.96 -11.25 20.02
CA THR A 62 7.48 -12.09 21.13
C THR A 62 8.53 -13.12 21.53
N SER A 63 8.39 -13.71 22.73
CA SER A 63 9.25 -14.79 23.22
C SER A 63 10.75 -14.45 23.11
N SER A 64 11.53 -15.26 22.39
CA SER A 64 12.97 -15.10 22.19
C SER A 64 13.39 -13.87 21.39
N LEU A 65 12.44 -13.18 20.74
CA LEU A 65 12.64 -11.91 20.03
C LEU A 65 12.29 -10.68 20.88
N ARG A 66 11.77 -10.87 22.10
CA ARG A 66 11.45 -9.76 23.00
C ARG A 66 12.74 -9.02 23.39
N LEU A 67 12.69 -7.68 23.36
CA LEU A 67 13.82 -6.79 23.63
C LEU A 67 15.03 -7.00 22.70
N LYS A 68 14.79 -7.51 21.48
CA LYS A 68 15.81 -7.61 20.42
C LYS A 68 15.44 -6.70 19.24
N PRO A 69 16.41 -6.39 18.36
CA PRO A 69 16.11 -5.69 17.10
C PRO A 69 15.04 -6.42 16.27
N PRO A 70 14.22 -5.70 15.50
CA PRO A 70 13.22 -6.31 14.63
C PRO A 70 13.89 -7.18 13.56
N VAL A 71 13.28 -8.33 13.27
CA VAL A 71 13.74 -9.26 12.23
C VAL A 71 12.85 -9.07 11.00
N ALA A 72 13.47 -8.87 9.83
CA ALA A 72 12.74 -8.70 8.57
C ALA A 72 12.01 -9.99 8.17
N LEU A 73 10.85 -9.83 7.52
CA LEU A 73 10.09 -10.94 6.98
C LEU A 73 10.86 -11.60 5.84
N THR A 74 11.15 -12.89 5.96
CA THR A 74 11.77 -13.69 4.90
C THR A 74 10.77 -14.57 4.16
N THR A 75 9.61 -14.82 4.76
CA THR A 75 8.52 -15.60 4.19
C THR A 75 7.42 -14.71 3.64
N GLY A 76 6.72 -15.19 2.60
CA GLY A 76 5.58 -14.48 2.01
C GLY A 76 4.41 -14.39 2.98
N LEU A 77 3.76 -13.22 3.03
CA LEU A 77 2.59 -12.97 3.89
C LEU A 77 1.30 -13.60 3.34
N GLY A 78 1.30 -14.07 2.09
CA GLY A 78 0.10 -14.56 1.42
C GLY A 78 -0.92 -13.42 1.25
N LYS A 79 -2.19 -13.65 1.58
CA LYS A 79 -3.24 -12.62 1.47
C LYS A 79 -3.45 -11.91 2.81
N VAL A 80 -3.27 -10.59 2.82
CA VAL A 80 -3.47 -9.72 4.00
C VAL A 80 -4.69 -8.83 3.78
N THR A 81 -5.68 -8.94 4.66
CA THR A 81 -6.82 -8.03 4.70
C THR A 81 -6.48 -6.82 5.56
N ALA A 82 -6.18 -5.69 4.92
CA ALA A 82 -5.67 -4.45 5.51
C ALA A 82 -6.78 -3.37 5.62
N THR A 83 -8.01 -3.77 5.94
CA THR A 83 -9.18 -2.88 6.00
C THR A 83 -9.56 -2.46 7.42
N GLY A 84 -9.10 -3.19 8.43
CA GLY A 84 -9.49 -2.98 9.84
C GLY A 84 -8.64 -1.93 10.57
N THR A 85 -8.91 -1.77 11.87
CA THR A 85 -8.08 -0.98 12.77
C THR A 85 -6.77 -1.72 13.07
N ALA A 86 -5.63 -1.05 12.88
CA ALA A 86 -4.33 -1.63 13.19
C ALA A 86 -4.16 -1.85 14.71
N ARG A 87 -3.49 -2.94 15.09
CA ARG A 87 -3.18 -3.21 16.50
C ARG A 87 -2.09 -2.28 16.99
N SER A 88 -2.26 -1.72 18.19
CA SER A 88 -1.23 -0.96 18.89
C SER A 88 -0.31 -1.90 19.70
N CYS A 89 0.92 -1.44 19.95
CA CYS A 89 1.82 -2.08 20.90
C CYS A 89 1.27 -1.94 22.33
N PRO A 90 1.67 -2.81 23.28
CA PRO A 90 1.36 -2.63 24.70
C PRO A 90 1.72 -1.21 25.17
N GLN A 91 0.74 -0.50 25.73
CA GLN A 91 0.90 0.87 26.21
C GLN A 91 0.97 0.89 27.74
N MET A 92 1.82 1.76 28.28
CA MET A 92 1.79 2.14 29.70
C MET A 92 0.87 3.34 29.86
N PHE A 93 -0.44 3.12 29.85
CA PHE A 93 -1.42 4.21 29.86
C PHE A 93 -1.41 5.07 31.14
N PHE A 94 -0.91 4.53 32.25
CA PHE A 94 -0.91 5.19 33.57
C PHE A 94 0.46 5.03 34.24
N SER A 95 0.90 6.07 34.95
CA SER A 95 2.06 5.99 35.84
C SER A 95 1.68 5.37 37.19
N ASP A 96 2.70 4.98 37.94
CA ASP A 96 2.64 4.45 39.31
C ASP A 96 2.23 5.50 40.38
N ASN A 97 1.91 6.73 39.96
CA ASN A 97 1.34 7.74 40.84
C ASN A 97 -0.17 7.50 41.03
N TRP A 98 -0.62 7.48 42.29
CA TRP A 98 -2.01 7.30 42.71
C TRP A 98 -3.00 8.20 41.95
N SER A 99 -2.60 9.44 41.65
CA SER A 99 -3.42 10.41 40.92
C SER A 99 -3.74 9.99 39.47
N SER A 100 -2.89 9.17 38.86
CA SER A 100 -3.06 8.67 37.49
C SER A 100 -4.06 7.51 37.42
N LEU A 101 -4.21 6.72 38.50
CA LEU A 101 -5.14 5.59 38.57
C LEU A 101 -6.59 6.05 38.79
N THR A 102 -6.78 7.15 39.51
CA THR A 102 -8.11 7.76 39.72
C THR A 102 -8.68 8.43 38.46
N ALA A 103 -7.87 8.62 37.41
CA ALA A 103 -8.30 9.18 36.13
C ALA A 103 -8.82 8.11 35.13
N MET A 104 -8.82 6.82 35.49
CA MET A 104 -9.40 5.77 34.66
C MET A 104 -10.94 5.89 34.64
N PRO A 105 -11.58 6.05 33.47
CA PRO A 105 -13.03 5.87 33.37
C PRO A 105 -13.37 4.40 33.62
N ALA A 106 -14.34 4.14 34.50
CA ALA A 106 -14.82 2.82 34.91
C ALA A 106 -15.61 2.08 33.80
N ARG A 107 -15.08 2.04 32.56
CA ARG A 107 -15.71 1.40 31.39
C ARG A 107 -14.79 0.43 30.64
N ILE A 108 -13.77 -0.08 31.30
CA ILE A 108 -13.08 -1.31 30.89
C ILE A 108 -13.26 -2.32 32.03
N ALA A 109 -14.50 -2.78 32.19
CA ALA A 109 -14.87 -4.01 32.87
C ALA A 109 -15.93 -4.69 31.99
#